data_AF-A0A7X8XFU4-F1
#
_entry.id   AF-A0A7X8XFU4-F1
#
_cell.length_a   1.000
_cell.length_b   1.000
_cell.length_c   1.000
_cell.angle_alpha   90.00
_cell.angle_beta   90.00
_cell.angle_gamma   90.00
#
_symmetry.space_group_name_H-M   'P 1'
#
loop_
_entity.id
_entity.type
_entity.pdbx_description
1 polymer ?
#
loop_
_entity_poly.entity_id
_entity_poly.type
_entity_poly.pdbx_seq_one_letter_code
_entity_poly.pdbx_strand_id
1 'polypeptide(L)' 'MSFEEDIKRIEEIAQKLSTSTTPLEEAISLYEEGMTLTKKLEKTLGEAKRKVEMVQGQEIEQAEITPLE' A
#
# COMPACT_ATOMS: atom_id res chain seq x y z
N MET A 1 5.45 2.25 13.14
CA MET A 1 4.75 2.55 11.89
C MET A 1 3.43 1.82 11.91
N SER A 2 2.37 2.54 12.27
CA SER A 2 0.99 2.11 12.16
C SER A 2 0.52 2.18 10.70
N PHE A 3 -0.61 1.53 10.41
CA PHE A 3 -1.24 1.59 9.09
C PHE A 3 -1.54 3.04 8.67
N GLU A 4 -2.03 3.88 9.58
CA GLU A 4 -2.31 5.29 9.28
C GLU A 4 -1.04 6.11 9.02
N GLU A 5 0.08 5.79 9.69
CA GLU A 5 1.38 6.42 9.41
C GLU A 5 1.89 6.06 8.02
N ASP A 6 1.77 4.78 7.62
CA ASP A 6 2.16 4.31 6.30
C ASP A 6 1.29 4.96 5.19
N ILE A 7 -0.02 5.12 5.43
CA ILE A 7 -0.93 5.84 4.51
C ILE A 7 -0.50 7.30 4.34
N LYS A 8 -0.28 8.02 5.45
CA LYS A 8 0.19 9.41 5.40
C LYS A 8 1.49 9.54 4.62
N ARG A 9 2.40 8.60 4.79
CA ARG A 9 3.67 8.60 4.08
C ARG A 9 3.48 8.45 2.57
N ILE A 10 2.56 7.60 2.12
CA ILE A 10 2.22 7.48 0.70
C ILE A 10 1.65 8.80 0.15
N GLU A 11 0.77 9.47 0.90
CA GLU A 11 0.23 10.77 0.48
C GLU A 11 1.33 11.83 0.32
N GLU A 12 2.29 11.88 1.24
CA GLU A 12 3.46 12.75 1.14
C GLU A 12 4.32 12.43 -0.09
N ILE A 13 4.57 11.14 -0.35
CA ILE A 13 5.32 10.67 -1.52
C ILE A 13 4.61 11.09 -2.81
N ALA A 14 3.29 10.85 -2.90
CA ALA A 14 2.49 11.23 -4.06
C ALA A 14 2.52 12.75 -4.29
N GLN A 15 2.41 13.55 -3.23
CA GLN A 15 2.52 15.00 -3.31
C GLN A 15 3.90 15.43 -3.82
N LYS A 16 4.98 14.86 -3.30
CA LYS A 16 6.35 15.17 -3.74
C LYS A 16 6.63 14.73 -5.18
N LEU A 17 6.06 13.62 -5.63
CA LEU A 17 6.19 13.17 -7.01
C LEU A 17 5.38 14.04 -7.98
N SER A 18 4.30 14.67 -7.52
CA SER A 18 3.50 15.60 -8.33
C SER A 18 4.14 16.98 -8.51
N THR A 19 5.08 17.36 -7.64
CA THR A 19 5.82 18.62 -7.77
C THR A 19 6.93 18.53 -8.83
N SER A 20 6.98 19.51 -9.73
CA SER A 20 7.95 19.60 -10.83
C SER A 20 9.37 19.99 -10.41
N THR A 21 9.64 20.10 -9.11
CA THR A 21 10.96 20.46 -8.54
C THR A 21 11.74 19.25 -8.03
N THR A 22 11.16 18.05 -8.07
CA THR A 22 11.79 16.85 -7.52
C THR A 22 12.87 16.33 -8.48
N PRO A 23 14.14 16.24 -8.06
CA PRO A 23 15.20 15.66 -8.87
C PRO A 23 14.88 14.21 -9.26
N LEU A 24 15.35 13.77 -10.43
CA LEU A 24 15.05 12.42 -10.94
C LEU A 24 15.45 11.30 -9.96
N GLU A 25 16.64 11.40 -9.36
CA GLU A 25 17.14 10.41 -8.40
C GLU A 25 16.25 10.32 -7.14
N GLU A 26 15.76 11.47 -6.67
CA GLU A 26 14.84 11.52 -5.54
C GLU A 26 13.47 10.97 -5.93
N ALA A 27 12.99 11.27 -7.14
CA ALA A 27 11.73 10.74 -7.65
C ALA A 27 11.76 9.20 -7.75
N ILE A 28 12.87 8.61 -8.22
CA ILE A 28 13.06 7.16 -8.26
C ILE A 28 13.02 6.58 -6.84
N SER A 29 13.75 7.19 -5.90
CA SER A 29 13.79 6.72 -4.51
C SER A 29 12.41 6.78 -3.84
N LEU A 30 11.68 7.88 -4.04
CA LEU A 30 10.31 8.08 -3.54
C LEU A 30 9.34 7.06 -4.14
N TYR A 31 9.49 6.74 -5.43
CA TYR A 31 8.66 5.74 -6.10
C TYR A 31 8.89 4.33 -5.53
N GLU A 32 10.15 3.92 -5.33
CA GLU A 32 10.50 2.64 -4.70
C GLU A 32 9.97 2.54 -3.27
N GLU A 33 10.07 3.62 -2.50
CA GLU A 33 9.50 3.71 -1.16
C GLU A 33 7.97 3.55 -1.21
N GLY A 34 7.30 4.27 -2.10
CA GLY A 34 5.85 4.21 -2.30
C GLY A 34 5.37 2.81 -2.69
N MET A 35 6.07 2.12 -3.60
CA MET A 35 5.77 0.74 -3.97
C MET A 35 5.89 -0.22 -2.78
N THR A 36 6.94 -0.05 -1.97
CA THR A 36 7.19 -0.90 -0.80
C THR A 36 6.10 -0.71 0.26
N LEU A 37 5.72 0.55 0.53
CA LEU A 37 4.63 0.88 1.45
C LEU A 37 3.29 0.33 0.95
N THR A 38 3.00 0.48 -0.34
CA THR A 38 1.74 -0.03 -0.94
C THR A 38 1.61 -1.54 -0.74
N LYS A 39 2.64 -2.31 -1.08
CA LYS A 39 2.65 -3.77 -0.87
C LYS A 39 2.45 -4.17 0.59
N LYS A 40 3.04 -3.41 1.52
CA LYS A 40 2.89 -3.63 2.96
C LYS A 40 1.46 -3.38 3.43
N LEU A 41 0.84 -2.29 2.96
CA LEU A 41 -0.55 -1.93 3.27
C LEU A 41 -1.53 -2.97 2.71
N GLU A 42 -1.34 -3.40 1.46
CA GLU A 42 -2.15 -4.46 0.83
C GLU A 42 -2.09 -5.75 1.64
N LYS A 43 -0.89 -6.18 2.04
CA LYS A 43 -0.71 -7.37 2.89
C LYS A 43 -1.44 -7.21 4.22
N THR A 44 -1.27 -6.07 4.89
CA THR A 44 -1.90 -5.80 6.18
C THR A 44 -3.43 -5.81 6.08
N LEU A 45 -3.97 -5.20 5.03
CA LEU A 45 -5.41 -5.18 4.76
C LEU A 45 -5.94 -6.57 4.42
N GLY A 46 -5.21 -7.35 3.61
CA GLY A 46 -5.56 -8.72 3.29
C GLY A 46 -5.61 -9.63 4.52
N GLU A 47 -4.63 -9.50 5.43
CA GLU A 47 -4.63 -10.22 6.71
C GLU A 47 -5.82 -9.81 7.61
N ALA A 48 -6.14 -8.51 7.65
CA ALA A 48 -7.30 -8.02 8.39
C ALA A 48 -8.61 -8.55 7.81
N LYS A 49 -8.79 -8.52 6.48
CA LYS A 49 -9.95 -9.06 5.77
C LYS A 49 -10.13 -10.55 6.08
N ARG A 50 -9.05 -11.32 5.99
CA ARG A 50 -9.06 -12.76 6.30
C ARG A 50 -9.49 -13.06 7.73
N LYS A 51 -9.04 -12.26 8.70
CA LYS A 51 -9.48 -12.38 10.11
C LYS A 51 -10.97 -12.10 10.26
N VAL A 52 -11.49 -11.08 9.58
CA VAL A 52 -12.92 -10.74 9.60
C VAL A 52 -13.76 -11.85 8.97
N GLU A 53 -13.36 -12.37 7.81
CA GLU A 53 -14.04 -13.47 7.11
C GLU A 53 -14.08 -14.75 7.96
N MET A 54 -12.97 -15.07 8.64
CA MET A 54 -12.90 -16.21 9.57
C MET A 54 -13.89 -16.05 10.74
N VAL A 55 -14.04 -14.86 11.30
CA VAL A 55 -15.01 -14.57 12.37
C VAL A 55 -16.46 -14.62 11.85
N GLN A 56 -16.70 -14.20 10.61
CA GLN A 56 -18.01 -14.29 9.96
C GLN A 56 -18.39 -15.71 9.51
N GLY A 57 -17.47 -16.69 9.60
CA GLY A 57 -17.73 -18.09 9.26
C GLY A 57 -17.90 -18.33 7.75
N GLN A 58 -17.39 -17.44 6.90
CA GLN A 58 -17.37 -17.65 5.45
C GLN A 58 -16.14 -18.51 5.06
N GLU A 59 -16.33 -19.53 4.21
CA GLU A 59 -15.20 -20.25 3.61
C GLU A 59 -14.35 -19.27 2.81
N ILE A 60 -13.04 -19.28 3.07
CA ILE A 60 -12.08 -18.36 2.46
C ILE A 60 -11.92 -18.78 0.99
N GLU A 61 -12.71 -18.21 0.09
CA GLU A 61 -12.32 -18.13 -1.32
C GLU A 61 -11.09 -17.21 -1.37
N GLN A 62 -9.95 -17.78 -1.79
CA GLN A 62 -8.75 -17.00 -2.05
C GLN A 62 -9.10 -15.97 -3.12
N ALA A 63 -9.35 -14.73 -2.70
CA ALA A 63 -9.47 -13.63 -3.63
C ALA A 63 -8.12 -13.49 -4.30
N GLU A 64 -8.03 -13.95 -5.55
CA GLU A 64 -6.93 -13.61 -6.45
C GLU A 64 -6.81 -12.10 -6.46
N ILE A 65 -5.74 -11.59 -5.85
CA ILE A 65 -5.37 -10.20 -5.96
C ILE A 65 -4.81 -10.08 -7.37
N THR A 66 -5.68 -9.84 -8.35
CA THR A 66 -5.24 -9.51 -9.71
C THR A 66 -4.40 -8.25 -9.62
N PRO A 67 -3.12 -8.27 -10.05
CA PRO A 67 -2.31 -7.07 -10.12
C PRO A 67 -3.03 -6.05 -11.01
N LEU A 68 -3.15 -4.80 -10.55
CA LEU A 68 -3.55 -3.70 -11.41
C LEU A 68 -2.47 -3.52 -12.49
N GLU A 69 -2.82 -3.83 -13.74
CA GLU A 69 -2.05 -3.42 -14.94
C GLU A 69 -2.08 -1.91 -15.15
#